data_AF-A0A1W9LA05-F1
#
_entry.id   AF-A0A1W9LA05-F1
#
_cell.length_a   1.000
_cell.length_b   1.000
_cell.length_c   1.000
_cell.angle_alpha   90.00
_cell.angle_beta   90.00
_cell.angle_gamma   90.00
#
_symmetry.space_group_name_H-M   'P 1'
#
loop_
_entity.id
_entity.type
_entity.pdbx_description
1 polymer ?
#
loop_
_entity_poly.entity_id
_entity_poly.type
_entity_poly.pdbx_seq_one_letter_code
_entity_poly.pdbx_strand_id
1 'polypeptide(L)'
;MVNVLGLLSVITAVSCSRSDVRTTAIHVPAMADATTVRIVTNAVLNELDGRTEMFQHGGDIELSKGLVFYHENERLRLPAYQRQILACIRQVGYEGGVLDVRASALPPYPSSRGPLQFWPDRHTLVLSVPGMKTARDANVVLDAIAYARIGGDDPRIVVDPALRSVRVTYNALVVARKNFEHAVACAGYDANEVPADLGGPDAMPRGWWQGVL
;
A
#
# COMPACT_ATOMS: atom_id res chain seq x y z
N MET A 1 -3.73 60.82 -9.24
CA MET A 1 -2.56 60.09 -8.68
C MET A 1 -3.10 58.88 -7.95
N VAL A 2 -2.82 57.69 -8.47
CA VAL A 2 -3.44 56.42 -8.05
C VAL A 2 -2.68 55.87 -6.85
N ASN A 3 -3.35 55.75 -5.69
CA ASN A 3 -2.84 55.07 -4.51
C ASN A 3 -3.10 53.56 -4.66
N VAL A 4 -2.09 52.82 -5.12
CA VAL A 4 -2.05 51.35 -5.08
C VAL A 4 -1.11 50.97 -3.95
N LEU A 5 -1.62 50.93 -2.71
CA LEU A 5 -0.87 50.42 -1.56
C LEU A 5 -1.31 48.98 -1.28
N GLY A 6 -0.34 48.08 -1.34
CA GLY A 6 -0.51 46.65 -1.51
C GLY A 6 -1.18 45.92 -0.34
N LEU A 7 -2.11 45.04 -0.71
CA LEU A 7 -2.60 43.97 0.16
C LEU A 7 -1.65 42.78 0.01
N LEU A 8 -0.59 42.75 0.83
CA LEU A 8 0.33 41.61 0.93
C LEU A 8 -0.43 40.46 1.61
N SER A 9 -1.03 39.59 0.82
CA SER A 9 -1.75 38.41 1.30
C SER A 9 -0.71 37.38 1.76
N VAL A 10 -0.57 37.23 3.09
CA VAL A 10 0.24 36.20 3.73
C VAL A 10 -0.41 34.85 3.47
N ILE A 11 0.01 34.18 2.40
CA ILE A 11 -0.29 32.77 2.17
C ILE A 11 0.61 31.98 3.13
N THR A 12 0.09 31.65 4.32
CA THR A 12 0.72 30.64 5.17
C THR A 12 0.61 29.30 4.47
N ALA A 13 1.67 28.93 3.75
CA ALA A 13 1.85 27.58 3.27
C ALA A 13 1.85 26.64 4.48
N VAL A 14 0.75 25.91 4.68
CA VAL A 14 0.71 24.74 5.56
C VAL A 14 1.53 23.67 4.87
N SER A 15 2.85 23.78 4.99
CA SER A 15 3.78 22.76 4.55
C SER A 15 3.73 21.67 5.60
N CYS A 16 2.96 20.60 5.37
CA CYS A 16 3.06 19.38 6.16
C CYS A 16 4.54 18.95 6.18
N SER A 17 5.24 19.24 7.28
CA SER A 17 6.67 19.02 7.36
C SER A 17 6.95 17.54 7.46
N ARG A 18 7.73 17.04 6.50
CA ARG A 18 8.24 15.68 6.41
C ARG A 18 8.99 15.19 7.67
N SER A 19 9.32 16.10 8.58
CA SER A 19 9.92 15.83 9.89
C SER A 19 9.08 14.92 10.79
N ASP A 20 7.81 14.67 10.47
CA ASP A 20 6.88 14.06 11.42
C ASP A 20 6.66 12.56 11.18
N VAL A 21 7.18 12.02 10.08
CA VAL A 21 7.12 10.57 9.81
C VAL A 21 8.10 9.83 10.71
N ARG A 22 7.60 8.76 11.32
CA ARG A 22 8.29 7.83 12.21
C ARG A 22 8.22 6.44 11.62
N THR A 23 9.24 5.64 11.89
CA THR A 23 9.31 4.22 11.53
C THR A 23 9.37 3.41 12.80
N THR A 24 8.44 2.48 12.96
CA THR A 24 8.49 1.49 14.03
C THR A 24 8.94 0.15 13.46
N ALA A 25 9.98 -0.45 14.02
CA ALA A 25 10.38 -1.80 13.70
C ALA A 25 9.66 -2.78 14.64
N ILE A 26 8.90 -3.71 14.07
CA ILE A 26 8.14 -4.74 14.78
C ILE A 26 8.73 -6.09 14.42
N HIS A 27 9.20 -6.82 15.43
CA HIS A 27 9.71 -8.17 15.27
C HIS A 27 8.59 -9.19 15.50
N VAL A 28 8.36 -10.04 14.49
CA VAL A 28 7.37 -11.12 14.47
C VAL A 28 8.10 -12.42 14.08
N PRO A 29 8.62 -13.20 15.05
CA PRO A 29 9.55 -14.30 14.78
C PRO A 29 8.94 -15.46 13.98
N ALA A 30 7.61 -15.63 14.04
CA ALA A 30 6.90 -16.66 13.30
C ALA A 30 6.57 -16.27 11.84
N MET A 31 7.02 -15.09 11.38
CA MET A 31 6.81 -14.60 10.02
C MET A 31 7.88 -15.17 9.06
N ALA A 32 7.70 -16.41 8.62
CA ALA A 32 8.71 -17.17 7.86
C ALA A 32 8.53 -17.12 6.34
N ASP A 33 7.33 -16.81 5.85
CA ASP A 33 7.00 -16.86 4.42
C ASP A 33 6.06 -15.72 3.98
N ALA A 34 5.94 -15.52 2.68
CA ALA A 34 5.14 -14.44 2.07
C ALA A 34 3.65 -14.46 2.49
N THR A 35 3.10 -15.64 2.79
CA THR A 35 1.71 -15.77 3.23
C THR A 35 1.56 -15.26 4.66
N THR A 36 2.46 -15.65 5.56
CA THR A 36 2.47 -15.16 6.94
C THR A 36 2.73 -13.66 7.03
N VAL A 37 3.63 -13.13 6.19
CA VAL A 37 3.84 -11.68 6.03
C VAL A 37 2.54 -10.98 5.66
N ARG A 38 1.82 -11.51 4.67
CA ARG A 38 0.56 -10.92 4.22
C ARG A 38 -0.50 -10.92 5.32
N ILE A 39 -0.64 -12.02 6.06
CA ILE A 39 -1.58 -12.12 7.20
C ILE A 39 -1.25 -11.08 8.27
N VAL A 40 0.01 -11.01 8.71
CA VAL A 40 0.46 -10.09 9.76
C VAL A 40 0.31 -8.63 9.31
N THR A 41 0.74 -8.31 8.08
CA THR A 41 0.67 -6.96 7.54
C THR A 41 -0.78 -6.51 7.37
N ASN A 42 -1.66 -7.38 6.86
CA ASN A 42 -3.09 -7.07 6.74
C ASN A 42 -3.76 -6.87 8.11
N ALA A 43 -3.39 -7.67 9.12
CA ALA A 43 -3.92 -7.51 10.48
C ALA A 43 -3.56 -6.14 11.07
N VAL A 44 -2.32 -5.71 10.88
CA VAL A 44 -1.86 -4.39 11.31
C VAL A 44 -2.58 -3.30 10.52
N LEU A 45 -2.61 -3.39 9.19
CA LEU A 45 -3.20 -2.37 8.31
C LEU A 45 -4.73 -2.21 8.45
N ASN A 46 -5.47 -3.31 8.64
CA ASN A 46 -6.93 -3.25 8.76
C ASN A 46 -7.41 -2.44 9.97
N GLU A 47 -6.67 -2.48 11.09
CA GLU A 47 -7.02 -1.68 12.27
C GLU A 47 -6.74 -0.18 12.07
N LEU A 48 -5.77 0.14 11.21
CA LEU A 48 -5.32 1.50 10.93
C LEU A 48 -6.24 2.21 9.93
N ASP A 49 -6.70 1.49 8.91
CA ASP A 49 -7.59 1.99 7.87
C ASP A 49 -9.04 2.20 8.39
N GLY A 50 -9.45 1.51 9.45
CA GLY A 50 -10.78 1.69 10.06
C GLY A 50 -11.02 3.06 10.71
N ARG A 51 -10.00 3.92 10.82
CA ARG A 51 -10.09 5.20 11.57
C ARG A 51 -9.41 6.41 10.92
N THR A 52 -8.76 6.27 9.76
CA THR A 52 -7.96 7.37 9.21
C THR A 52 -8.18 7.52 7.71
N GLU A 53 -9.11 8.39 7.35
CA GLU A 53 -9.14 8.98 6.02
C GLU A 53 -7.87 9.83 5.84
N MET A 54 -7.07 9.56 4.79
CA MET A 54 -6.00 10.42 4.23
C MET A 54 -4.50 10.14 4.48
N PHE A 55 -4.05 9.16 5.28
CA PHE A 55 -2.59 8.95 5.43
C PHE A 55 -2.04 7.67 4.81
N GLN A 56 -1.00 7.83 3.98
CA GLN A 56 -0.26 6.77 3.31
C GLN A 56 0.59 6.00 4.34
N HIS A 57 0.02 4.98 4.97
CA HIS A 57 0.80 4.02 5.75
C HIS A 57 1.58 3.13 4.78
N GLY A 58 2.91 3.23 4.80
CA GLY A 58 3.83 2.33 4.11
C GLY A 58 4.50 1.41 5.12
N GLY A 59 5.04 0.28 4.66
CA GLY A 59 5.89 -0.55 5.48
C GLY A 59 6.86 -1.38 4.64
N ASP A 60 8.09 -1.51 5.14
CA ASP A 60 9.10 -2.41 4.57
C ASP A 60 9.10 -3.72 5.36
N ILE A 61 9.44 -4.85 4.72
CA ILE A 61 9.51 -6.16 5.38
C ILE A 61 10.90 -6.76 5.18
N GLU A 62 11.54 -7.17 6.28
CA GLU A 62 12.77 -7.95 6.26
C GLU A 62 12.48 -9.37 6.79
N LEU A 63 12.08 -10.24 5.86
CA LEU A 63 11.68 -11.63 6.10
C LEU A 63 12.75 -12.45 6.85
N SER A 64 14.02 -12.32 6.48
CA SER A 64 15.12 -13.05 7.09
C SER A 64 15.29 -12.78 8.59
N LYS A 65 14.77 -11.65 9.06
CA LYS A 65 14.81 -11.24 10.47
C LYS A 65 13.43 -11.20 11.11
N GLY A 66 12.37 -11.57 10.39
CA GLY A 66 11.00 -11.44 10.88
C GLY A 66 10.64 -10.00 11.24
N LEU A 67 11.14 -8.99 10.52
CA LEU A 67 10.88 -7.58 10.81
C LEU A 67 9.85 -6.98 9.86
N VAL A 68 8.92 -6.24 10.45
CA VAL A 68 8.00 -5.35 9.74
C VAL A 68 8.32 -3.93 10.18
N PHE A 69 8.72 -3.08 9.24
CA PHE A 69 8.89 -1.65 9.44
C PHE A 69 7.57 -0.98 9.09
N TYR A 70 7.07 -0.15 9.99
CA TYR A 70 5.80 0.54 9.81
C TYR A 70 6.00 2.04 9.89
N HIS A 71 5.52 2.76 8.87
CA HIS A 71 5.71 4.20 8.74
C HIS A 71 4.41 4.98 9.01
N GLU A 72 4.43 5.83 10.02
CA GLU A 72 3.31 6.72 10.36
C GLU A 72 3.81 7.97 11.12
N ASN A 73 2.95 8.94 11.37
CA ASN A 73 3.21 10.15 12.13
C ASN A 73 3.53 9.88 13.62
N GLU A 74 3.50 10.92 14.44
CA GLU A 74 3.92 10.87 15.85
C GLU A 74 3.14 9.87 16.72
N ARG A 75 1.98 9.38 16.27
CA ARG A 75 1.17 8.38 16.99
C ARG A 75 1.95 7.10 17.29
N LEU A 76 2.94 6.75 16.47
CA LEU A 76 3.79 5.58 16.72
C LEU A 76 4.61 5.68 18.01
N ARG A 77 4.83 6.88 18.55
CA ARG A 77 5.50 7.05 19.85
C ARG A 77 4.58 6.75 21.03
N LEU A 78 3.27 6.72 20.82
CA LEU A 78 2.29 6.50 21.89
C LEU A 78 2.29 5.03 22.29
N PRO A 79 2.64 4.66 23.54
CA PRO A 79 2.66 3.26 23.96
C PRO A 79 1.30 2.56 23.84
N ALA A 80 0.21 3.31 24.00
CA ALA A 80 -1.15 2.78 23.80
C ALA A 80 -1.38 2.32 22.36
N TYR A 81 -0.85 3.06 21.39
CA TYR A 81 -0.97 2.75 19.98
C TYR A 81 -0.10 1.56 19.58
N GLN A 82 1.14 1.51 20.09
CA GLN A 82 2.02 0.34 19.94
C GLN A 82 1.36 -0.94 20.48
N ARG A 83 0.76 -0.88 21.68
CA ARG A 83 0.03 -2.03 22.25
C ARG A 83 -1.14 -2.47 21.39
N GLN A 84 -1.84 -1.53 20.75
CA GLN A 84 -2.94 -1.84 19.83
C GLN A 84 -2.44 -2.61 18.61
N ILE A 85 -1.35 -2.15 17.98
CA ILE A 85 -0.72 -2.85 16.86
C ILE A 85 -0.34 -4.28 17.26
N LEU A 86 0.30 -4.47 18.42
CA LEU A 86 0.67 -5.79 18.91
C LEU A 86 -0.55 -6.67 19.22
N ALA A 87 -1.66 -6.08 19.68
CA ALA A 87 -2.91 -6.81 19.91
C ALA A 87 -3.50 -7.35 18.58
N CYS A 88 -3.44 -6.57 17.49
CA CYS A 88 -3.89 -7.01 16.18
C CYS A 88 -3.05 -8.19 15.65
N ILE A 89 -1.72 -8.14 15.82
CA ILE A 89 -0.82 -9.25 15.48
C ILE A 89 -1.20 -10.50 16.29
N ARG A 90 -1.50 -10.35 17.58
CA ARG A 90 -1.96 -11.44 18.45
C ARG A 90 -3.30 -12.03 18.02
N GLN A 91 -4.24 -11.21 17.55
CA GLN A 91 -5.55 -11.67 17.09
C GLN A 91 -5.45 -12.61 15.88
N VAL A 92 -4.44 -12.44 15.03
CA VAL A 92 -4.19 -13.34 13.89
C VAL A 92 -3.26 -14.52 14.23
N GLY A 93 -2.97 -14.74 15.52
CA GLY A 93 -2.23 -15.90 16.00
C GLY A 93 -0.71 -15.73 16.03
N TYR A 94 -0.20 -14.50 15.95
CA TYR A 94 1.23 -14.21 15.98
C TYR A 94 1.62 -13.40 17.22
N GLU A 95 2.83 -13.56 17.71
CA GLU A 95 3.39 -12.68 18.74
C GLU A 95 4.34 -11.68 18.08
N GLY A 96 4.29 -10.43 18.55
CA GLY A 96 5.12 -9.35 18.02
C GLY A 96 5.72 -8.51 19.14
N GLY A 97 6.87 -7.89 18.88
CA GLY A 97 7.50 -6.93 19.78
C GLY A 97 7.98 -5.70 19.04
N VAL A 98 7.70 -4.51 19.58
CA VAL A 98 8.28 -3.26 19.07
C VAL A 98 9.74 -3.19 19.50
N LEU A 99 10.65 -3.11 18.53
CA LEU A 99 12.08 -2.99 18.79
C LEU A 99 12.54 -1.55 18.92
N ASP A 100 12.08 -0.69 18.02
CA ASP A 100 12.51 0.72 17.95
C ASP A 100 11.44 1.58 17.26
N VAL A 101 11.37 2.85 17.65
CA VAL A 101 10.57 3.89 17.00
C VAL A 101 11.46 5.09 16.72
N ARG A 102 11.89 5.22 15.47
CA ARG A 102 12.83 6.26 15.04
C ARG A 102 12.18 7.24 14.06
N ALA A 103 12.80 8.40 13.89
CA ALA A 103 12.45 9.26 12.76
C ALA A 103 12.73 8.49 11.47
N SER A 104 11.80 8.56 10.51
CA SER A 104 12.00 7.89 9.22
C SER A 104 13.02 8.68 8.40
N ALA A 105 14.30 8.34 8.55
CA ALA A 105 15.28 8.64 7.52
C ALA A 105 15.02 7.65 6.39
N LEU A 106 14.08 7.97 5.50
CA LEU A 106 13.79 7.12 4.35
C LEU A 106 15.11 6.84 3.60
N PRO A 107 15.43 5.57 3.28
CA PRO A 107 16.60 5.27 2.48
C PRO A 107 16.49 6.01 1.14
N PRO A 108 17.59 6.56 0.59
CA PRO A 108 17.56 7.16 -0.74
C PRO A 108 17.19 6.06 -1.74
N TYR A 109 16.00 6.15 -2.34
CA TYR A 109 15.66 5.27 -3.45
C TYR A 109 16.56 5.65 -4.64
N PRO A 110 17.33 4.70 -5.22
CA PRO A 110 18.05 4.96 -6.45
C PRO A 110 17.03 5.17 -7.57
N SER A 111 16.93 6.40 -8.06
CA SER A 111 16.23 6.72 -9.30
C SER A 111 17.24 6.90 -10.43
N SER A 112 16.80 6.71 -11.68
CA SER A 112 17.62 6.98 -12.87
C SER A 112 18.10 8.44 -12.99
N ARG A 113 17.63 9.34 -12.12
CA ARG A 113 18.03 10.76 -12.04
C ARG A 113 18.83 11.12 -10.78
N GLY A 114 19.34 10.14 -10.02
CA GLY A 114 20.10 10.35 -8.79
C GLY A 114 19.26 10.25 -7.50
N PRO A 115 19.85 10.47 -6.31
CA PRO A 115 19.19 10.31 -5.00
C PRO A 115 18.22 11.47 -4.65
N LEU A 116 17.60 12.09 -5.66
CA LEU A 116 16.56 13.09 -5.46
C LEU A 116 15.20 12.39 -5.42
N GLN A 117 14.62 12.42 -4.23
CA GLN A 117 13.26 12.02 -3.91
C GLN A 117 12.25 12.74 -4.82
N PHE A 118 11.79 12.05 -5.85
CA PHE A 118 10.41 12.21 -6.27
C PHE A 118 9.64 11.15 -5.49
N TRP A 119 8.63 11.58 -4.73
CA TRP A 119 7.57 10.64 -4.39
C TRP A 119 7.19 9.96 -5.71
N PRO A 120 7.21 8.62 -5.83
CA PRO A 120 6.50 8.01 -6.94
C PRO A 120 5.12 8.64 -6.93
N ASP A 121 4.60 9.03 -8.09
CA ASP A 121 3.29 9.66 -8.18
C ASP A 121 2.27 8.60 -7.72
N ARG A 122 2.02 8.53 -6.41
CA ARG A 122 1.27 7.47 -5.76
C ARG A 122 -0.19 7.84 -5.84
N HIS A 123 -0.91 7.15 -6.72
CA HIS A 123 -2.35 7.31 -6.86
C HIS A 123 -3.06 6.19 -6.12
N THR A 124 -4.20 6.53 -5.52
CA THR A 124 -5.11 5.56 -4.95
C THR A 124 -6.28 5.35 -5.90
N LEU A 125 -6.45 4.12 -6.34
CA LEU A 125 -7.57 3.63 -7.13
C LEU A 125 -8.48 2.78 -6.25
N VAL A 126 -9.78 2.93 -6.43
CA VAL A 126 -10.77 1.97 -5.93
C VAL A 126 -11.31 1.17 -7.11
N LEU A 127 -11.17 -0.14 -7.05
CA LEU A 127 -11.73 -1.11 -7.99
C LEU A 127 -13.02 -1.65 -7.42
N SER A 128 -14.13 -1.47 -8.13
CA SER A 128 -15.38 -2.18 -7.86
C SER A 128 -15.27 -3.58 -8.46
N VAL A 129 -15.48 -4.61 -7.65
CA VAL A 129 -15.40 -6.02 -8.05
C VAL A 129 -16.67 -6.77 -7.61
N PRO A 130 -17.82 -6.57 -8.29
CA PRO A 130 -19.12 -7.04 -7.82
C PRO A 130 -19.22 -8.56 -7.61
N GLY A 131 -18.39 -9.33 -8.33
CA GLY A 131 -18.29 -10.78 -8.25
C GLY A 131 -17.50 -11.31 -7.04
N MET A 132 -16.76 -10.46 -6.31
CA MET A 132 -15.98 -10.84 -5.14
C MET A 132 -16.89 -11.02 -3.91
N LYS A 133 -17.46 -12.21 -3.73
CA LYS A 133 -18.48 -12.49 -2.71
C LYS A 133 -17.93 -13.17 -1.46
N THR A 134 -16.82 -13.90 -1.62
CA THR A 134 -16.23 -14.73 -0.57
C THR A 134 -14.79 -14.30 -0.29
N ALA A 135 -14.26 -14.72 0.86
CA ALA A 135 -12.84 -14.52 1.19
C ALA A 135 -11.90 -15.23 0.19
N ARG A 136 -12.37 -16.32 -0.43
CA ARG A 136 -11.63 -17.00 -1.50
C ARG A 136 -11.53 -16.10 -2.73
N ASP A 137 -12.62 -15.47 -3.12
CA ASP A 137 -12.63 -14.55 -4.28
C ASP A 137 -11.71 -13.36 -4.03
N ALA A 138 -11.72 -12.80 -2.81
CA ALA A 138 -10.82 -11.73 -2.40
C ALA A 138 -9.34 -12.11 -2.55
N ASN A 139 -8.97 -13.34 -2.20
CA ASN A 139 -7.60 -13.84 -2.39
C ASN A 139 -7.25 -13.98 -3.87
N VAL A 140 -8.16 -14.46 -4.71
CA VAL A 140 -7.91 -14.56 -6.17
C VAL A 140 -7.70 -13.18 -6.78
N VAL A 141 -8.52 -12.19 -6.41
CA VAL A 141 -8.40 -10.82 -6.88
C VAL A 141 -7.09 -10.18 -6.40
N LEU A 142 -6.72 -10.39 -5.13
CA LEU A 142 -5.43 -9.96 -4.60
C LEU A 142 -4.26 -10.55 -5.36
N ASP A 143 -4.27 -11.87 -5.58
CA ASP A 143 -3.21 -12.56 -6.29
C ASP A 143 -3.12 -12.07 -7.74
N ALA A 144 -4.25 -11.81 -8.41
CA ALA A 144 -4.26 -11.25 -9.76
C ALA A 144 -3.61 -9.86 -9.83
N ILE A 145 -3.95 -8.96 -8.90
CA ILE A 145 -3.38 -7.60 -8.82
C ILE A 145 -1.89 -7.67 -8.44
N ALA A 146 -1.55 -8.49 -7.45
CA ALA A 146 -0.18 -8.68 -6.99
C ALA A 146 0.70 -9.34 -8.04
N TYR A 147 0.15 -10.21 -8.88
CA TYR A 147 0.87 -10.87 -9.97
C TYR A 147 1.06 -9.94 -11.17
N ALA A 148 0.13 -9.02 -11.39
CA ALA A 148 0.23 -7.96 -12.38
C ALA A 148 1.27 -6.87 -12.00
N ARG A 149 2.43 -7.22 -11.41
CA ARG A 149 3.57 -6.33 -11.03
C ARG A 149 4.18 -5.60 -12.22
N ILE A 150 3.39 -4.75 -12.86
CA ILE A 150 3.72 -4.09 -14.10
C ILE A 150 4.73 -3.00 -13.79
N GLY A 151 5.90 -3.12 -14.40
CA GLY A 151 7.01 -2.17 -14.26
C GLY A 151 7.76 -2.23 -12.92
N GLY A 152 7.61 -3.32 -12.15
CA GLY A 152 8.37 -3.52 -10.91
C GLY A 152 7.88 -2.69 -9.72
N ASP A 153 6.69 -2.10 -9.82
CA ASP A 153 6.03 -1.49 -8.66
C ASP A 153 5.45 -2.56 -7.72
N ASP A 154 5.46 -2.29 -6.42
CA ASP A 154 4.84 -3.12 -5.39
C ASP A 154 3.63 -2.35 -4.82
N PRO A 155 2.45 -2.45 -5.45
CA PRO A 155 1.29 -1.65 -5.06
C PRO A 155 0.75 -2.11 -3.70
N ARG A 156 0.31 -1.16 -2.86
CA ARG A 156 -0.41 -1.48 -1.62
C ARG A 156 -1.86 -1.79 -1.94
N ILE A 157 -2.34 -2.97 -1.53
CA ILE A 157 -3.69 -3.45 -1.84
C ILE A 157 -4.45 -3.70 -0.54
N VAL A 158 -5.65 -3.13 -0.44
CA VAL A 158 -6.57 -3.33 0.69
C VAL A 158 -7.90 -3.79 0.12
N VAL A 159 -8.41 -4.92 0.61
CA VAL A 159 -9.67 -5.49 0.15
C VAL A 159 -10.76 -5.19 1.17
N ASP A 160 -11.90 -4.70 0.68
CA ASP A 160 -13.14 -4.59 1.43
C ASP A 160 -14.16 -5.58 0.85
N PRO A 161 -14.32 -6.76 1.47
CA PRO A 161 -15.30 -7.76 1.01
C PRO A 161 -16.75 -7.31 1.17
N ALA A 162 -17.05 -6.44 2.14
CA ALA A 162 -18.42 -5.98 2.39
C ALA A 162 -18.86 -5.02 1.29
N LEU A 163 -17.99 -4.09 0.89
CA LEU A 163 -18.21 -3.16 -0.22
C LEU A 163 -17.88 -3.78 -1.59
N ARG A 164 -17.37 -5.01 -1.61
CA ARG A 164 -16.88 -5.69 -2.82
C ARG A 164 -15.95 -4.81 -3.63
N SER A 165 -15.01 -4.18 -2.93
CA SER A 165 -14.09 -3.22 -3.52
C SER A 165 -12.65 -3.51 -3.11
N VAL A 166 -11.71 -3.10 -3.96
CA VAL A 166 -10.29 -3.21 -3.70
C VAL A 166 -9.65 -1.84 -3.87
N ARG A 167 -9.00 -1.35 -2.83
CA ARG A 167 -8.22 -0.11 -2.85
C ARG A 167 -6.78 -0.44 -3.18
N VAL A 168 -6.26 0.13 -4.26
CA VAL A 168 -4.89 -0.07 -4.75
C VAL A 168 -4.15 1.27 -4.72
N THR A 169 -2.99 1.32 -4.07
CA THR A 169 -2.09 2.48 -4.10
C THR A 169 -0.84 2.13 -4.89
N TYR A 170 -0.58 2.83 -5.99
CA TYR A 170 0.41 2.44 -7.00
C TYR A 170 1.14 3.65 -7.59
N ASN A 171 2.30 3.43 -8.22
CA ASN A 171 3.07 4.46 -8.92
C ASN A 171 2.51 4.67 -10.33
N ALA A 172 1.79 5.78 -10.54
CA ALA A 172 1.13 6.08 -11.81
C ALA A 172 2.10 6.38 -12.97
N LEU A 173 3.38 6.63 -12.68
CA LEU A 173 4.42 6.74 -13.71
C LEU A 173 4.89 5.38 -14.25
N VAL A 174 4.54 4.29 -13.56
CA VAL A 174 5.01 2.93 -13.88
C VAL A 174 3.87 2.04 -14.37
N VAL A 175 2.70 2.16 -13.75
CA VAL A 175 1.52 1.36 -14.09
C VAL A 175 0.28 2.26 -14.15
N ALA A 176 -0.64 1.99 -15.08
CA ALA A 176 -1.88 2.75 -15.20
C ALA A 176 -3.06 2.03 -14.53
N ARG A 177 -4.11 2.79 -14.20
CA ARG A 177 -5.37 2.27 -13.64
C ARG A 177 -5.91 1.05 -14.40
N LYS A 178 -5.92 1.13 -15.74
CA LYS A 178 -6.48 0.09 -16.61
C LYS A 178 -5.74 -1.24 -16.48
N ASN A 179 -4.46 -1.24 -16.14
CA ASN A 179 -3.69 -2.46 -15.92
C ASN A 179 -4.27 -3.30 -14.77
N PHE A 180 -4.68 -2.65 -13.67
CA PHE A 180 -5.31 -3.35 -12.54
C PHE A 180 -6.70 -3.85 -12.88
N GLU A 181 -7.51 -3.04 -13.57
CA GLU A 181 -8.84 -3.45 -14.05
C GLU A 181 -8.75 -4.69 -14.95
N HIS A 182 -7.78 -4.71 -15.88
CA HIS A 182 -7.52 -5.87 -16.72
C HIS A 182 -7.00 -7.09 -15.95
N ALA A 183 -6.14 -6.91 -14.94
CA ALA A 183 -5.66 -8.03 -14.14
C ALA A 183 -6.81 -8.75 -13.42
N VAL A 184 -7.75 -7.98 -12.86
CA VAL A 184 -8.94 -8.52 -12.19
C VAL A 184 -9.90 -9.16 -13.20
N ALA A 185 -10.10 -8.54 -14.37
CA ALA A 185 -10.86 -9.12 -15.47
C ALA A 185 -10.29 -10.47 -15.96
N CYS A 186 -8.96 -10.56 -16.12
CA CYS A 186 -8.28 -11.80 -16.50
C CYS A 186 -8.43 -12.91 -15.45
N ALA A 187 -8.66 -12.54 -14.18
CA ALA A 187 -8.95 -13.50 -13.11
C ALA A 187 -10.42 -13.97 -13.09
N GLY A 188 -11.24 -13.52 -14.05
CA GLY A 188 -12.64 -13.90 -14.20
C GLY A 188 -13.61 -13.02 -13.40
N TYR A 189 -13.23 -11.80 -13.02
CA TYR A 189 -14.08 -10.87 -12.28
C TYR A 189 -14.24 -9.55 -13.02
N ASP A 190 -15.46 -9.01 -13.09
CA ASP A 190 -15.66 -7.65 -13.57
C ASP A 190 -14.93 -6.66 -12.66
N ALA A 191 -14.27 -5.67 -13.26
CA ALA A 191 -13.53 -4.62 -12.56
C ALA A 191 -13.87 -3.25 -13.13
N ASN A 192 -14.61 -2.45 -12.37
CA ASN A 192 -15.16 -1.17 -12.85
C ASN A 192 -15.92 -1.35 -14.18
N GLU A 193 -15.39 -0.79 -15.27
CA GLU A 193 -15.95 -0.83 -16.63
C GLU A 193 -15.41 -2.00 -17.47
N VAL A 194 -14.50 -2.82 -16.93
CA VAL A 194 -13.83 -3.91 -17.65
C VAL A 194 -14.50 -5.24 -17.28
N PRO A 195 -15.15 -5.93 -18.23
CA PRO A 195 -15.82 -7.19 -17.95
C PRO A 195 -14.84 -8.37 -17.85
N ALA A 196 -15.23 -9.41 -17.11
CA ALA A 196 -14.48 -10.65 -16.90
C ALA A 196 -14.19 -11.45 -18.19
N ASP A 197 -14.90 -11.19 -19.29
CA ASP A 197 -14.81 -11.93 -20.56
C ASP A 197 -13.48 -11.72 -21.32
N LEU A 198 -12.56 -10.93 -20.74
CA LEU A 198 -11.17 -10.83 -21.17
C LEU A 198 -10.27 -11.92 -20.55
N GLY A 199 -10.82 -12.92 -19.84
CA GLY A 199 -10.09 -13.85 -18.97
C GLY A 199 -10.15 -15.34 -19.34
N GLY A 200 -9.96 -15.70 -20.61
CA GLY A 200 -9.56 -17.07 -20.93
C GLY A 200 -8.19 -17.39 -20.29
N PRO A 201 -7.85 -18.68 -20.04
CA PRO A 201 -6.51 -19.08 -19.57
C PRO A 201 -5.35 -18.57 -20.46
N ASP A 202 -5.67 -18.25 -21.72
CA ASP A 202 -4.76 -17.69 -22.72
C ASP A 202 -4.78 -16.16 -22.83
N ALA A 203 -5.65 -15.48 -22.08
CA ALA A 203 -5.88 -14.05 -22.20
C ALA A 203 -4.94 -13.19 -21.34
N MET A 204 -4.12 -13.82 -20.49
CA MET A 204 -2.87 -13.22 -20.07
C MET A 204 -1.95 -13.13 -21.30
N PRO A 205 -1.59 -11.94 -21.82
CA PRO A 205 -0.89 -11.89 -23.09
C PRO A 205 0.50 -12.53 -22.94
N ARG A 206 0.75 -13.59 -23.71
CA ARG A 206 2.07 -14.25 -23.78
C ARG A 206 3.08 -13.25 -24.36
N GLY A 207 3.90 -12.66 -23.50
CA GLY A 207 4.85 -11.60 -23.86
C GLY A 207 5.15 -10.59 -22.76
N TRP A 208 4.35 -10.55 -21.68
CA TRP A 208 4.54 -9.66 -20.53
C TRP A 208 5.70 -10.08 -19.59
N TRP A 209 6.50 -11.07 -20.01
CA TRP A 209 7.55 -11.75 -19.25
C TRP A 209 8.95 -11.63 -19.86
N GLN A 210 9.05 -11.17 -21.11
CA GLN A 210 10.32 -11.15 -21.82
C GLN A 210 11.03 -9.82 -21.62
N GLY A 211 11.73 -9.68 -20.49
CA GLY A 211 12.76 -8.66 -20.38
C GLY A 211 13.05 -8.14 -18.98
N VAL A 212 13.42 -9.00 -18.04
CA VAL A 212 14.49 -8.71 -17.05
C VAL A 212 15.08 -10.06 -16.59
N LEU A 213 16.12 -10.52 -17.29
CA LEU A 213 17.21 -11.30 -16.70
C LEU A 213 18.46 -10.42 -16.79
#